data_AF-W1J2Y6-F1
#
_entry.id   AF-W1J2Y6-F1
#
_cell.length_a   1.000
_cell.length_b   1.000
_cell.length_c   1.000
_cell.angle_alpha   90.00
_cell.angle_beta   90.00
_cell.angle_gamma   90.00
#
_symmetry.space_group_name_H-M   'P 1'
#
loop_
_entity.id
_entity.type
_entity.pdbx_description
1 polymer ?
#
loop_
_entity_poly.entity_id
_entity_poly.type
_entity_poly.pdbx_seq_one_letter_code
_entity_poly.pdbx_strand_id
1 'polypeptide(L)'
;MLRIDLNVPDDEYEKARKLGARWDAAAQIWYIDNSFDPTPFMNWLPFYNVHAEYWYLAQTQTSCPHCHEHTTVTAFMLPAGHQLLEADNGDEPGTEVDYTEQDSPAFLFYIADIPSLVRNVLPGFHHRLRKAVSQRLRRQHWINHCEHCDGQQDDTELFAEISGAFFPASRKQAATIQLHRIDQPFVGYCEDISHHHYHFDPKQDNRICKACDGFEWMTQVVNAPSEYLQ
;
A
#
# COMPACT_ATOMS: atom_id res chain seq x y z
N MET A 1 17.31 9.59 6.35
CA MET A 1 17.73 10.32 5.13
C MET A 1 16.67 10.04 4.08
N LEU A 2 15.98 11.05 3.57
CA LEU A 2 14.92 10.85 2.57
C LEU A 2 15.59 10.59 1.21
N ARG A 3 15.17 9.52 0.55
CA ARG A 3 15.62 9.08 -0.79
C ARG A 3 14.39 8.99 -1.69
N ILE A 4 14.51 9.52 -2.90
CA ILE A 4 13.48 9.41 -3.95
C ILE A 4 14.00 8.42 -4.98
N ASP A 5 13.30 7.31 -5.14
CA ASP A 5 13.58 6.34 -6.19
C ASP A 5 13.09 6.90 -7.53
N LEU A 6 13.84 6.68 -8.62
CA LEU A 6 13.55 7.18 -9.95
C LEU A 6 13.22 6.03 -10.92
N ASN A 7 12.17 6.22 -11.72
CA ASN A 7 11.82 5.33 -12.82
C ASN A 7 12.53 5.77 -14.10
N VAL A 8 13.80 5.41 -14.22
CA VAL A 8 14.65 5.81 -15.36
C VAL A 8 14.66 4.69 -16.41
N PRO A 9 14.20 4.94 -17.65
CA PRO A 9 14.33 3.99 -18.76
C PRO A 9 15.78 3.63 -19.07
N ASP A 10 16.00 2.42 -19.60
CA ASP A 10 17.33 1.88 -19.92
C ASP A 10 18.12 2.73 -20.94
N ASP A 11 17.46 3.54 -21.75
CA ASP A 11 18.09 4.45 -22.73
C ASP A 11 18.35 5.86 -22.16
N GLU A 12 17.84 6.17 -20.96
CA GLU A 12 17.94 7.49 -20.35
C GLU A 12 18.86 7.54 -19.11
N TYR A 13 19.39 6.39 -18.66
CA TYR A 13 20.22 6.31 -17.46
C TYR A 13 21.43 7.25 -17.47
N GLU A 14 22.06 7.48 -18.63
CA GLU A 14 23.19 8.40 -18.72
C GLU A 14 22.79 9.85 -18.43
N LYS A 15 21.57 10.25 -18.83
CA LYS A 15 21.03 11.60 -18.56
C LYS A 15 20.81 11.75 -17.05
N ALA A 16 20.15 10.78 -16.42
CA ALA A 16 19.92 10.78 -14.98
C ALA A 16 21.24 10.80 -14.19
N ARG A 17 22.22 9.98 -14.57
CA ARG A 17 23.55 9.95 -13.95
C ARG A 17 24.28 11.29 -14.07
N LYS A 18 24.22 11.95 -15.23
CA LYS A 18 24.87 13.26 -15.44
C LYS A 18 24.26 14.36 -14.56
N LEU A 19 22.97 14.26 -14.25
CA LEU A 19 22.27 15.17 -13.34
C LEU A 19 22.58 14.89 -11.86
N GLY A 20 23.24 13.77 -11.54
CA GLY A 20 23.68 13.43 -10.19
C GLY A 20 22.90 12.28 -9.54
N ALA A 21 21.96 11.64 -10.25
CA ALA A 21 21.31 10.44 -9.74
C ALA A 21 22.34 9.33 -9.48
N ARG A 22 22.07 8.55 -8.44
CA ARG A 22 22.89 7.43 -7.98
C ARG A 22 22.18 6.12 -8.31
N TRP A 23 22.97 5.07 -8.52
CA TRP A 23 22.47 3.73 -8.75
C TRP A 23 22.56 2.91 -7.47
N ASP A 24 21.46 2.30 -7.06
CA ASP A 24 21.44 1.27 -6.01
C ASP A 24 21.52 -0.11 -6.67
N ALA A 25 22.68 -0.75 -6.56
CA ALA A 25 22.90 -2.07 -7.15
C ALA A 25 22.08 -3.18 -6.48
N ALA A 26 21.74 -3.04 -5.19
CA ALA A 26 20.99 -4.03 -4.44
C ALA A 26 19.49 -3.97 -4.78
N ALA A 27 18.94 -2.76 -4.86
CA ALA A 27 17.55 -2.54 -5.27
C ALA A 27 17.36 -2.48 -6.80
N GLN A 28 18.46 -2.45 -7.57
CA GLN A 28 18.47 -2.29 -9.03
C GLN A 28 17.65 -1.07 -9.49
N ILE A 29 17.86 0.08 -8.84
CA ILE A 29 17.07 1.30 -9.12
C ILE A 29 17.92 2.57 -9.03
N TRP A 30 17.60 3.54 -9.87
CA TRP A 30 18.17 4.89 -9.78
C TRP A 30 17.49 5.67 -8.65
N TYR A 31 18.22 6.57 -8.01
CA TYR A 31 17.67 7.39 -6.94
C TYR A 31 18.40 8.73 -6.79
N ILE A 32 17.73 9.68 -6.16
CA ILE A 32 18.32 10.90 -5.63
C ILE A 32 18.12 10.94 -4.11
N ASP A 33 19.07 11.52 -3.40
CA ASP A 33 18.88 11.84 -1.98
C ASP A 33 18.27 13.24 -1.83
N ASN A 34 17.85 13.59 -0.63
CA ASN A 34 17.27 14.89 -0.31
C ASN A 34 18.23 16.09 -0.46
N SER A 35 19.49 15.89 -0.85
CA SER A 35 20.42 16.98 -1.16
C SER A 35 20.30 17.49 -2.61
N PHE A 36 19.54 16.79 -3.46
CA PHE A 36 19.29 17.20 -4.84
C PHE A 36 17.92 17.88 -4.98
N ASP A 37 17.88 18.90 -5.83
CA ASP A 37 16.63 19.43 -6.37
C ASP A 37 15.96 18.35 -7.25
N PRO A 38 14.70 17.95 -7.01
CA PRO A 38 14.01 16.98 -7.83
C PRO A 38 13.56 17.52 -9.20
N THR A 39 13.51 18.84 -9.41
CA THR A 39 13.01 19.45 -10.66
C THR A 39 13.71 18.95 -11.93
N PRO A 40 15.05 18.76 -11.98
CA PRO A 40 15.72 18.19 -13.15
C PRO A 40 15.37 16.73 -13.44
N PHE A 41 14.78 16.02 -12.48
CA PHE A 41 14.44 14.59 -12.56
C PHE A 41 12.95 14.34 -12.79
N MET A 42 12.13 15.38 -13.03
CA MET A 42 10.66 15.27 -13.13
C MET A 42 10.17 14.15 -14.06
N ASN A 43 10.87 13.92 -15.19
CA ASN A 43 10.50 12.88 -16.15
C ASN A 43 10.68 11.45 -15.62
N TRP A 44 11.46 11.27 -14.56
CA TRP A 44 11.72 9.98 -13.92
C TRP A 44 11.18 9.91 -12.49
N LEU A 45 10.54 10.98 -11.99
CA LEU A 45 9.93 10.93 -10.68
C LEU A 45 8.78 9.91 -10.69
N PRO A 46 8.69 9.05 -9.67
CA PRO A 46 7.60 8.11 -9.57
C PRO A 46 6.31 8.89 -9.35
N PHE A 47 5.26 8.47 -10.04
CA PHE A 47 3.94 9.01 -9.84
C PHE A 47 3.24 8.23 -8.72
N TYR A 48 2.78 8.92 -7.68
CA TYR A 48 2.09 8.33 -6.54
C TYR A 48 0.69 8.91 -6.47
N ASN A 49 -0.32 8.05 -6.51
CA ASN A 49 -1.73 8.45 -6.51
C ASN A 49 -2.35 8.47 -5.11
N VAL A 50 -1.62 8.06 -4.08
CA VAL A 50 -2.09 8.10 -2.69
C VAL A 50 -1.04 8.69 -1.75
N HIS A 51 -1.49 9.54 -0.82
CA HIS A 51 -0.64 10.20 0.19
C HIS A 51 -1.34 10.26 1.54
N ALA A 52 -0.59 10.17 2.63
CA ALA A 52 -1.09 10.41 3.98
C ALA A 52 0.04 10.89 4.90
N GLU A 53 -0.27 11.69 5.93
CA GLU A 53 0.73 12.14 6.92
C GLU A 53 1.23 11.01 7.82
N TYR A 54 0.41 9.99 8.02
CA TYR A 54 0.72 8.77 8.75
C TYR A 54 -0.11 7.61 8.18
N TRP A 55 0.27 6.39 8.51
CA TRP A 55 -0.41 5.19 8.00
C TRP A 55 -0.36 4.05 9.00
N TYR A 56 -1.08 2.97 8.71
CA TYR A 56 -1.07 1.75 9.50
C TYR A 56 -0.56 0.58 8.66
N LEU A 57 0.36 -0.20 9.23
CA LEU A 57 0.63 -1.54 8.77
C LEU A 57 -0.35 -2.47 9.48
N ALA A 58 -1.25 -3.08 8.71
CA ALA A 58 -2.28 -3.96 9.24
C ALA A 58 -1.86 -5.43 9.08
N GLN A 59 -1.98 -6.23 10.14
CA GLN A 59 -1.67 -7.67 10.10
C GLN A 59 -2.82 -8.50 10.65
N THR A 60 -3.09 -9.64 10.02
CA THR A 60 -4.04 -10.66 10.49
C THR A 60 -3.64 -12.02 9.91
N GLN A 61 -4.38 -13.07 10.26
CA GLN A 61 -4.16 -14.41 9.72
C GLN A 61 -5.33 -14.87 8.85
N THR A 62 -5.02 -15.58 7.77
CA THR A 62 -6.00 -16.25 6.91
C THR A 62 -5.57 -17.68 6.60
N SER A 63 -6.50 -18.54 6.16
CA SER A 63 -6.16 -19.88 5.68
C SER A 63 -5.69 -19.79 4.22
N CYS A 64 -4.54 -20.39 3.92
CA CYS A 64 -4.01 -20.38 2.56
C CYS A 64 -4.90 -21.23 1.63
N PRO A 65 -5.32 -20.72 0.45
CA PRO A 65 -6.14 -21.51 -0.48
C PRO A 65 -5.37 -22.70 -1.10
N HIS A 66 -4.03 -22.69 -1.06
CA HIS A 66 -3.19 -23.73 -1.65
C HIS A 66 -2.84 -24.87 -0.69
N CYS A 67 -2.43 -24.55 0.54
CA CYS A 67 -1.96 -25.53 1.51
C CYS A 67 -2.83 -25.65 2.77
N HIS A 68 -3.84 -24.79 2.91
CA HIS A 68 -4.78 -24.71 4.04
C HIS A 68 -4.19 -24.34 5.40
N GLU A 69 -2.86 -24.24 5.53
CA GLU A 69 -2.23 -23.71 6.72
C GLU A 69 -2.54 -22.22 6.92
N HIS A 70 -2.57 -21.79 8.18
CA HIS A 70 -2.75 -20.39 8.52
C HIS A 70 -1.47 -19.60 8.22
N THR A 71 -1.65 -18.45 7.55
CA THR A 71 -0.55 -17.56 7.19
C THR A 71 -0.85 -16.13 7.61
N THR A 72 0.17 -15.41 8.07
CA THR A 72 0.09 -13.96 8.27
C THR A 72 -0.03 -13.25 6.93
N VAL A 73 -0.99 -12.34 6.82
CA VAL A 73 -1.13 -11.41 5.69
C VAL A 73 -0.98 -9.98 6.20
N THR A 74 -0.35 -9.13 5.38
CA THR A 74 -0.03 -7.74 5.72
C THR A 74 -0.64 -6.80 4.69
N ALA A 75 -1.23 -5.71 5.16
CA ALA A 75 -1.82 -4.66 4.33
C ALA A 75 -1.37 -3.27 4.77
N PHE A 76 -1.50 -2.31 3.85
CA PHE A 76 -1.31 -0.90 4.13
C PHE A 76 -2.68 -0.25 4.24
N MET A 77 -2.90 0.52 5.29
CA MET A 77 -4.14 1.24 5.49
C MET A 77 -3.86 2.71 5.76
N LEU A 78 -4.56 3.57 5.05
CA LEU A 78 -4.49 5.02 5.23
C LEU A 78 -5.65 5.49 6.12
N PRO A 79 -5.42 6.45 7.03
CA PRO A 79 -6.46 7.05 7.86
C PRO A 79 -7.42 7.91 7.02
N ALA A 80 -8.55 8.31 7.60
CA ALA A 80 -9.31 9.46 7.08
C ALA A 80 -8.39 10.70 7.03
N GLY A 81 -8.59 11.55 6.03
CA GLY A 81 -7.70 12.68 5.69
C GLY A 81 -6.59 12.33 4.69
N HIS A 82 -6.51 11.08 4.22
CA HIS A 82 -5.57 10.73 3.15
C HIS A 82 -6.01 11.33 1.82
N GLN A 83 -5.04 11.59 0.96
CA GLN A 83 -5.25 12.17 -0.36
C GLN A 83 -5.21 11.07 -1.41
N LEU A 84 -6.21 11.03 -2.28
CA LEU A 84 -6.28 10.16 -3.45
C LEU A 84 -6.36 11.04 -4.70
N LEU A 85 -5.60 10.69 -5.73
CA LEU A 85 -5.72 11.35 -7.02
C LEU A 85 -7.05 10.97 -7.69
N GLU A 86 -7.79 11.96 -8.17
CA GLU A 86 -8.97 11.68 -8.99
C GLU A 86 -8.60 11.12 -10.36
N ALA A 87 -9.40 10.17 -10.86
CA ALA A 87 -9.31 9.77 -12.25
C ALA A 87 -9.79 10.94 -13.11
N ASP A 88 -8.97 11.34 -14.09
CA ASP A 88 -9.29 12.41 -15.03
C ASP A 88 -10.66 12.16 -15.68
N ASN A 89 -11.65 12.97 -15.32
CA ASN A 89 -13.03 12.85 -15.80
C ASN A 89 -13.20 13.41 -17.23
N GLY A 90 -12.12 13.71 -17.96
CA GLY A 90 -12.13 13.93 -19.40
C GLY A 90 -12.85 15.19 -19.89
N ASP A 91 -13.39 16.01 -18.99
CA ASP A 91 -14.19 17.19 -19.34
C ASP A 91 -13.34 18.45 -19.56
N GLU A 92 -12.12 18.53 -19.01
CA GLU A 92 -11.13 19.56 -19.35
C GLU A 92 -9.71 18.99 -19.28
N PRO A 93 -8.79 19.31 -20.23
CA PRO A 93 -7.39 18.97 -20.11
C PRO A 93 -6.76 19.83 -19.00
N GLY A 94 -6.99 19.43 -17.74
CA GLY A 94 -6.49 20.08 -16.55
C GLY A 94 -4.99 19.87 -16.43
N THR A 95 -4.23 20.97 -16.48
CA THR A 95 -2.79 20.98 -16.14
C THR A 95 -2.53 20.82 -14.64
N GLU A 96 -3.56 20.66 -13.81
CA GLU A 96 -3.47 20.53 -12.36
C GLU A 96 -3.81 19.10 -11.94
N VAL A 97 -2.86 18.48 -11.22
CA VAL A 97 -3.01 17.17 -10.59
C VAL A 97 -3.89 17.37 -9.35
N ASP A 98 -5.17 17.02 -9.44
CA ASP A 98 -6.12 17.23 -8.34
C ASP A 98 -6.20 16.01 -7.40
N TYR A 99 -5.97 16.26 -6.13
CA TYR A 99 -6.06 15.26 -5.07
C TYR A 99 -7.25 15.56 -4.18
N THR A 100 -8.10 14.56 -3.99
CA THR A 100 -9.20 14.67 -3.02
C THR A 100 -8.87 14.02 -1.70
N GLU A 101 -9.10 14.79 -0.64
CA GLU A 101 -9.06 14.31 0.73
C GLU A 101 -10.24 13.35 0.96
N GLN A 102 -9.94 12.21 1.57
CA GLN A 102 -10.89 11.12 1.78
C GLN A 102 -11.40 11.12 3.22
N ASP A 103 -12.73 11.11 3.41
CA ASP A 103 -13.37 11.19 4.73
C ASP A 103 -13.30 9.89 5.56
N SER A 104 -12.92 8.77 4.95
CA SER A 104 -12.85 7.46 5.59
C SER A 104 -11.49 6.80 5.42
N PRO A 105 -11.08 5.91 6.36
CA PRO A 105 -9.88 5.11 6.18
C PRO A 105 -10.05 4.09 5.05
N ALA A 106 -8.94 3.75 4.39
CA ALA A 106 -8.93 2.83 3.27
C ALA A 106 -7.76 1.84 3.36
N PHE A 107 -8.04 0.56 3.08
CA PHE A 107 -6.99 -0.40 2.72
C PHE A 107 -6.56 -0.16 1.28
N LEU A 108 -5.26 -0.18 1.06
CA LEU A 108 -4.64 -0.13 -0.27
C LEU A 108 -4.34 -1.56 -0.72
N PHE A 109 -4.68 -1.87 -1.97
CA PHE A 109 -4.32 -3.15 -2.59
C PHE A 109 -4.03 -2.98 -4.08
N TYR A 110 -3.43 -3.99 -4.70
CA TYR A 110 -2.77 -3.84 -6.00
C TYR A 110 -1.73 -2.71 -6.00
N ILE A 111 -0.96 -2.61 -4.92
CA ILE A 111 0.08 -1.59 -4.74
C ILE A 111 1.22 -1.88 -5.72
N ALA A 112 1.34 -1.07 -6.78
CA ALA A 112 2.39 -1.24 -7.78
C ALA A 112 3.76 -0.78 -7.25
N ASP A 113 3.77 0.36 -6.55
CA ASP A 113 5.00 0.93 -6.02
C ASP A 113 4.80 1.64 -4.69
N ILE A 114 5.80 1.48 -3.82
CA ILE A 114 5.96 2.20 -2.56
C ILE A 114 7.45 2.56 -2.47
N PRO A 115 7.83 3.80 -2.13
CA PRO A 115 9.22 4.21 -2.10
C PRO A 115 9.97 3.52 -0.96
N SER A 116 11.30 3.60 -1.01
CA SER A 116 12.19 3.11 0.05
C SER A 116 11.80 3.58 1.46
N LEU A 117 11.27 4.81 1.60
CA LEU A 117 10.79 5.34 2.89
C LEU A 117 9.76 4.41 3.55
N VAL A 118 8.76 3.97 2.78
CA VAL A 118 7.71 3.05 3.25
C VAL A 118 8.25 1.63 3.38
N ARG A 119 9.03 1.17 2.39
CA ARG A 119 9.56 -0.21 2.37
C ARG A 119 10.49 -0.51 3.54
N ASN A 120 11.26 0.48 4.01
CA ASN A 120 12.21 0.31 5.12
C ASN A 120 11.53 0.05 6.47
N VAL A 121 10.21 0.26 6.57
CA VAL A 121 9.43 -0.09 7.77
C VAL A 121 9.14 -1.58 7.82
N LEU A 122 8.99 -2.25 6.67
CA LEU A 122 8.55 -3.65 6.56
C LEU A 122 9.47 -4.65 7.31
N PRO A 123 10.81 -4.56 7.27
CA PRO A 123 11.69 -5.48 8.00
C PRO A 123 11.48 -5.49 9.52
N GLY A 124 10.83 -4.47 10.09
CA GLY A 124 10.44 -4.44 11.51
C GLY A 124 9.25 -5.35 11.84
N PHE A 125 8.60 -5.94 10.85
CA PHE A 125 7.39 -6.75 10.99
C PHE A 125 7.57 -8.14 10.37
N HIS A 126 6.84 -9.12 10.88
CA HIS A 126 6.78 -10.43 10.25
C HIS A 126 5.86 -10.37 9.03
N HIS A 127 6.42 -10.29 7.82
CA HIS A 127 5.64 -10.23 6.58
C HIS A 127 6.21 -11.13 5.48
N ARG A 128 5.38 -11.37 4.44
CA ARG A 128 5.74 -12.10 3.22
C ARG A 128 5.35 -11.36 1.93
N LEU A 129 5.12 -10.06 2.03
CA LEU A 129 4.91 -9.17 0.88
C LEU A 129 6.13 -9.17 -0.05
N ARG A 130 5.91 -9.43 -1.34
CA ARG A 130 6.92 -9.38 -2.40
C ARG A 130 6.31 -8.84 -3.69
N LYS A 131 7.12 -8.23 -4.57
CA LYS A 131 6.66 -7.87 -5.91
C LYS A 131 6.43 -9.13 -6.75
N ALA A 132 5.26 -9.23 -7.38
CA ALA A 132 4.93 -10.26 -8.34
C ALA A 132 4.19 -9.69 -9.56
N VAL A 133 4.37 -10.34 -10.71
CA VAL A 133 3.69 -9.95 -11.95
C VAL A 133 2.22 -10.36 -11.87
N SER A 134 1.32 -9.38 -11.96
CA SER A 134 -0.10 -9.61 -12.19
C SER A 134 -0.37 -9.62 -13.70
N GLN A 135 -0.87 -10.75 -14.20
CA GLN A 135 -1.32 -10.84 -15.60
C GLN A 135 -2.52 -9.93 -15.84
N ARG A 136 -3.42 -9.81 -14.86
CA ARG A 136 -4.63 -8.97 -14.91
C ARG A 136 -4.27 -7.49 -15.04
N LEU A 137 -3.32 -7.02 -14.23
CA LEU A 137 -2.88 -5.62 -14.23
C LEU A 137 -1.79 -5.33 -15.28
N ARG A 138 -1.23 -6.36 -15.91
CA ARG A 138 -0.07 -6.28 -16.82
C ARG A 138 1.12 -5.53 -16.21
N ARG A 139 1.31 -5.65 -14.89
CA ARG A 139 2.41 -5.03 -14.15
C ARG A 139 2.77 -5.79 -12.89
N GLN A 140 3.87 -5.42 -12.27
CA GLN A 140 4.22 -5.90 -10.94
C GLN A 140 3.46 -5.13 -9.87
N HIS A 141 3.10 -5.83 -8.80
CA HIS A 141 2.53 -5.25 -7.59
C HIS A 141 3.00 -6.03 -6.36
N TRP A 142 2.90 -5.43 -5.19
CA TRP A 142 3.14 -6.06 -3.90
C TRP A 142 1.98 -6.97 -3.56
N ILE A 143 2.28 -8.24 -3.34
CA ILE A 143 1.29 -9.26 -2.99
C ILE A 143 1.77 -10.12 -1.84
N ASN A 144 0.84 -10.55 -0.98
CA ASN A 144 1.12 -11.46 0.11
C ASN A 144 1.45 -12.86 -0.41
N HIS A 145 2.32 -13.58 0.29
CA HIS A 145 2.62 -14.98 0.02
C HIS A 145 2.48 -15.79 1.29
N CYS A 146 2.07 -17.06 1.15
CA CYS A 146 1.94 -17.97 2.27
C CYS A 146 3.29 -18.25 2.92
N GLU A 147 3.34 -18.24 4.25
CA GLU A 147 4.53 -18.55 5.05
C GLU A 147 5.01 -20.00 4.92
N HIS A 148 4.14 -20.91 4.47
CA HIS A 148 4.40 -22.36 4.42
C HIS A 148 4.68 -22.88 3.01
N CYS A 149 3.87 -22.46 2.04
CA CYS A 149 3.95 -22.98 0.66
C CYS A 149 4.37 -21.94 -0.38
N ASP A 150 4.66 -20.71 0.03
CA ASP A 150 4.98 -19.57 -0.84
C ASP A 150 3.91 -19.23 -1.89
N GLY A 151 2.71 -19.79 -1.78
CA GLY A 151 1.59 -19.49 -2.68
C GLY A 151 1.11 -18.05 -2.52
N GLN A 152 0.84 -17.36 -3.64
CA GLN A 152 0.31 -16.00 -3.64
C GLN A 152 -1.07 -15.95 -2.96
N GLN A 153 -1.32 -14.91 -2.18
CA GLN A 153 -2.63 -14.65 -1.58
C GLN A 153 -3.30 -13.53 -2.40
N ASP A 154 -4.43 -13.82 -3.05
CA ASP A 154 -5.05 -12.92 -4.00
C ASP A 154 -5.63 -11.67 -3.32
N ASP A 155 -5.31 -10.50 -3.85
CA ASP A 155 -5.78 -9.23 -3.27
C ASP A 155 -7.31 -9.09 -3.35
N THR A 156 -7.99 -9.60 -4.38
CA THR A 156 -9.48 -9.58 -4.44
C THR A 156 -10.03 -10.36 -3.24
N GLU A 157 -9.53 -11.57 -3.01
CA GLU A 157 -9.96 -12.43 -1.91
C GLU A 157 -9.67 -11.81 -0.55
N LEU A 158 -8.55 -11.08 -0.41
CA LEU A 158 -8.18 -10.44 0.85
C LEU A 158 -8.97 -9.16 1.14
N PHE A 159 -9.25 -8.33 0.12
CA PHE A 159 -9.68 -6.94 0.29
C PHE A 159 -11.09 -6.63 -0.25
N ALA A 160 -11.59 -7.40 -1.22
CA ALA A 160 -12.84 -7.09 -1.92
C ALA A 160 -13.96 -8.12 -1.71
N GLU A 161 -13.64 -9.31 -1.20
CA GLU A 161 -14.62 -10.36 -0.88
C GLU A 161 -15.04 -10.33 0.59
N ILE A 162 -16.33 -10.53 0.90
CA ILE A 162 -16.80 -10.58 2.30
C ILE A 162 -16.10 -11.71 3.05
N SER A 163 -15.70 -11.44 4.29
CA SER A 163 -14.93 -12.37 5.13
C SER A 163 -13.51 -12.60 4.60
N GLY A 164 -13.09 -11.85 3.58
CA GLY A 164 -11.69 -11.63 3.27
C GLY A 164 -10.96 -11.10 4.51
N ALA A 165 -9.65 -11.37 4.58
CA ALA A 165 -8.85 -11.06 5.75
C ALA A 165 -8.92 -9.59 6.17
N PHE A 166 -9.09 -8.68 5.20
CA PHE A 166 -9.22 -7.24 5.40
C PHE A 166 -10.61 -6.70 5.05
N PHE A 167 -11.59 -7.57 4.82
CA PHE A 167 -13.01 -7.22 4.69
C PHE A 167 -13.85 -8.01 5.72
N PRO A 168 -13.70 -7.68 7.02
CA PRO A 168 -14.35 -8.43 8.08
C PRO A 168 -15.87 -8.28 8.03
N ALA A 169 -16.59 -9.41 8.14
CA ALA A 169 -18.06 -9.46 8.18
C ALA A 169 -18.64 -9.26 9.59
N SER A 170 -17.79 -9.14 10.62
CA SER A 170 -18.22 -8.97 12.00
C SER A 170 -17.20 -8.22 12.85
N ARG A 171 -17.66 -7.61 13.95
CA ARG A 171 -16.80 -6.98 14.95
C ARG A 171 -15.71 -7.91 15.49
N LYS A 172 -16.01 -9.20 15.65
CA LYS A 172 -15.04 -10.20 16.13
C LYS A 172 -13.93 -10.42 15.11
N GLN A 173 -14.26 -10.47 13.82
CA GLN A 173 -13.26 -10.57 12.75
C GLN A 173 -12.46 -9.27 12.60
N ALA A 174 -13.12 -8.11 12.67
CA ALA A 174 -12.40 -6.83 12.63
C ALA A 174 -11.37 -6.72 13.76
N ALA A 175 -11.70 -7.19 14.96
CA ALA A 175 -10.80 -7.20 16.11
C ALA A 175 -9.57 -8.10 15.96
N THR A 176 -9.55 -9.05 15.01
CA THR A 176 -8.33 -9.85 14.74
C THR A 176 -7.30 -9.08 13.91
N ILE A 177 -7.70 -8.00 13.26
CA ILE A 177 -6.80 -7.14 12.49
C ILE A 177 -6.05 -6.24 13.47
N GLN A 178 -4.73 -6.41 13.51
CA GLN A 178 -3.81 -5.59 14.30
C GLN A 178 -3.33 -4.41 13.46
N LEU A 179 -3.46 -3.20 14.00
CA LEU A 179 -3.04 -1.96 13.35
C LEU A 179 -1.80 -1.41 14.03
N HIS A 180 -0.68 -1.42 13.31
CA HIS A 180 0.57 -0.81 13.76
C HIS A 180 0.67 0.58 13.15
N ARG A 181 0.47 1.61 13.97
CA ARG A 181 0.61 3.00 13.54
C ARG A 181 2.07 3.31 13.22
N ILE A 182 2.29 3.91 12.06
CA ILE A 182 3.59 4.40 11.59
C ILE A 182 3.50 5.93 11.47
N ASP A 183 4.18 6.64 12.36
CA ASP A 183 4.23 8.11 12.39
C ASP A 183 5.24 8.67 11.37
N GLN A 184 5.07 8.26 10.11
CA GLN A 184 5.83 8.74 8.95
C GLN A 184 4.88 8.91 7.78
N PRO A 185 5.13 9.86 6.86
CA PRO A 185 4.26 10.03 5.70
C PRO A 185 4.26 8.78 4.82
N PHE A 186 3.08 8.46 4.30
CA PHE A 186 2.90 7.46 3.26
C PHE A 186 2.77 8.15 1.91
N VAL A 187 3.48 7.62 0.91
CA VAL A 187 3.21 7.90 -0.50
C VAL A 187 3.30 6.58 -1.25
N GLY A 188 2.47 6.38 -2.27
CA GLY A 188 2.49 5.14 -3.05
C GLY A 188 1.64 5.21 -4.31
N TYR A 189 1.79 4.18 -5.13
CA TYR A 189 0.91 3.93 -6.26
C TYR A 189 0.16 2.62 -6.03
N CYS A 190 -1.17 2.68 -6.00
CA CYS A 190 -2.04 1.51 -5.99
C CYS A 190 -3.07 1.57 -7.11
N GLU A 191 -3.47 0.41 -7.64
CA GLU A 191 -4.54 0.34 -8.63
C GLU A 191 -5.92 0.45 -7.99
N ASP A 192 -6.05 0.15 -6.70
CA ASP A 192 -7.36 0.12 -6.04
C ASP A 192 -7.29 0.37 -4.52
N ILE A 193 -8.43 0.77 -3.98
CA ILE A 193 -8.64 1.03 -2.55
C ILE A 193 -9.98 0.47 -2.11
N SER A 194 -10.10 0.15 -0.82
CA SER A 194 -11.32 -0.47 -0.28
C SER A 194 -12.59 0.38 -0.39
N HIS A 195 -12.49 1.68 -0.70
CA HIS A 195 -13.65 2.54 -0.93
C HIS A 195 -14.50 2.12 -2.13
N HIS A 196 -13.88 1.53 -3.15
CA HIS A 196 -14.58 1.13 -4.38
C HIS A 196 -15.33 -0.20 -4.24
N HIS A 197 -15.18 -0.89 -3.10
CA HIS A 197 -15.72 -2.23 -2.89
C HIS A 197 -16.75 -2.17 -1.77
N TYR A 198 -18.01 -2.35 -2.15
CA TYR A 198 -19.12 -2.42 -1.21
C TYR A 198 -19.89 -3.71 -1.42
N HIS A 199 -20.30 -4.32 -0.31
CA HIS A 199 -21.18 -5.46 -0.35
C HIS A 199 -22.58 -5.08 0.14
N PHE A 200 -23.58 -5.61 -0.55
CA PHE A 200 -24.99 -5.47 -0.19
C PHE A 200 -25.44 -6.71 0.60
N ASP A 201 -25.66 -6.58 1.92
CA ASP A 201 -26.25 -7.66 2.71
C ASP A 201 -27.78 -7.49 2.82
N PRO A 202 -28.58 -8.27 2.08
CA PRO A 202 -30.04 -8.19 2.16
C PRO A 202 -30.61 -8.70 3.49
N LYS A 203 -29.81 -9.35 4.35
CA LYS A 203 -30.26 -9.93 5.63
C LYS A 203 -29.97 -9.03 6.84
N GLN A 204 -29.06 -8.06 6.72
CA GLN A 204 -28.73 -7.07 7.75
C GLN A 204 -29.22 -5.67 7.37
N ASP A 205 -30.55 -5.52 7.27
CA ASP A 205 -31.22 -4.21 7.21
C ASP A 205 -30.75 -3.30 6.05
N ASN A 206 -30.57 -3.89 4.85
CA ASN A 206 -30.21 -3.17 3.62
C ASN A 206 -28.92 -2.33 3.72
N ARG A 207 -28.03 -2.65 4.67
CA ARG A 207 -26.85 -1.84 4.93
C ARG A 207 -25.77 -2.15 3.90
N ILE A 208 -25.28 -1.10 3.25
CA ILE A 208 -24.06 -1.14 2.43
C ILE A 208 -22.89 -1.24 3.40
N CYS A 209 -22.10 -2.31 3.30
CA CYS A 209 -20.93 -2.52 4.14
C CYS A 209 -19.65 -2.32 3.31
N LYS A 210 -18.70 -1.55 3.84
CA LYS A 210 -17.35 -1.37 3.29
C LYS A 210 -16.33 -2.08 4.18
N ALA A 211 -15.19 -2.47 3.62
CA ALA A 211 -14.13 -3.18 4.35
C ALA A 211 -13.64 -2.43 5.60
N CYS A 212 -13.59 -1.09 5.54
CA CYS A 212 -13.11 -0.26 6.64
C CYS A 212 -14.19 0.21 7.62
N ASP A 213 -15.46 -0.16 7.46
CA ASP A 213 -16.53 0.18 8.42
C ASP A 213 -16.24 -0.38 9.83
N GLY A 214 -15.43 -1.44 9.91
CA GLY A 214 -14.97 -2.03 11.16
C GLY A 214 -13.71 -1.40 11.76
N PHE A 215 -13.21 -0.28 11.24
CA PHE A 215 -11.94 0.34 11.69
C PHE A 215 -11.87 0.55 13.21
N GLU A 216 -12.94 1.06 13.83
CA GLU A 216 -13.01 1.29 15.28
C GLU A 216 -12.92 0.01 16.12
N TRP A 217 -13.13 -1.15 15.48
CA TRP A 217 -13.07 -2.45 16.13
C TRP A 217 -11.76 -3.18 15.89
N MET A 218 -10.90 -2.68 14.99
CA MET A 218 -9.56 -3.22 14.78
C MET A 218 -8.66 -2.92 15.99
N THR A 219 -7.73 -3.82 16.27
CA THR A 219 -6.89 -3.74 17.47
C THR A 219 -5.71 -2.80 17.20
N GLN A 220 -5.74 -1.60 17.79
CA GLN A 220 -4.61 -0.67 17.77
C GLN A 220 -3.44 -1.21 18.59
N VAL A 221 -2.29 -1.41 17.96
CA VAL A 221 -1.06 -1.86 18.62
C VAL A 221 -0.18 -0.65 18.91
N VAL A 222 0.07 -0.39 20.19
CA VAL A 222 1.04 0.62 20.61
C VAL A 222 2.44 0.04 20.38
N ASN A 223 3.12 0.51 19.34
CA ASN A 223 4.52 0.19 19.11
C ASN A 223 5.35 0.90 20.20
N ALA A 224 5.67 0.21 21.28
CA ALA A 224 6.62 0.74 22.26
C ALA A 224 7.98 0.90 21.54
N PRO A 225 8.60 2.09 21.52
CA PRO A 225 9.94 2.23 20.97
C PRO A 225 10.87 1.30 21.76
N SER A 226 11.53 0.38 21.07
CA SER A 226 12.54 -0.49 21.67
C SER A 226 13.60 0.38 22.35
N GLU A 227 13.75 0.27 23.67
CA GLU A 227 14.78 0.96 24.46
C GLU A 227 16.21 0.49 24.12
N TYR A 228 16.37 -0.46 23.20
CA TYR A 228 17.66 -0.98 22.74
C TYR A 228 17.97 -0.45 21.35
N LEU A 229 18.51 0.77 21.28
CA LEU A 229 19.44 1.28 20.25
C LEU A 229 19.88 2.69 20.69
N GLN A 230 20.78 2.74 21.67
CA GLN A 230 21.71 3.85 21.91
C GLN A 230 23.12 3.37 21.56
#